data_AF-A0A482WTC4-F1
#
_entry.id   AF-A0A482WTC4-F1
#
_cell.length_a   1.000
_cell.length_b   1.000
_cell.length_c   1.000
_cell.angle_alpha   90.00
_cell.angle_beta   90.00
_cell.angle_gamma   90.00
#
_symmetry.space_group_name_H-M   'P 1'
#
loop_
_entity.id
_entity.type
_entity.pdbx_description
1 polymer ?
#
loop_
_entity_poly.entity_id
_entity_poly.type
_entity_poly.pdbx_seq_one_letter_code
_entity_poly.pdbx_strand_id
1 'polypeptide(L)'
;MKIKGKAVGDSRVPTADRLYFLIHPPLTKPSPANESRPIYLSKDWSIGKATDYCAKRLKIDNQNNQLDSPKLRLFVQETGELLTHDMDSILGSFVNDCIIDGDSLVLEFIDFEIAKQCGSVRIDPDKYN
;
A
#
# COMPACT_ATOMS: atom_id res chain seq x y z
N MET A 1 -13.93 -10.48 -10.34
CA MET A 1 -12.55 -10.99 -10.10
C MET A 1 -11.56 -10.63 -11.22
N LYS A 2 -11.50 -9.38 -11.70
CA LYS A 2 -10.58 -8.98 -12.80
C LYS A 2 -9.11 -8.78 -12.35
N ILE A 3 -8.88 -8.64 -11.05
CA ILE A 3 -7.56 -8.36 -10.45
C ILE A 3 -6.68 -9.62 -10.43
N LYS A 4 -7.22 -10.77 -9.99
CA LYS A 4 -6.45 -12.01 -9.79
C LYS A 4 -5.72 -12.51 -11.04
N GLY A 5 -6.33 -12.37 -12.22
CA GLY A 5 -5.73 -12.82 -13.49
C GLY A 5 -4.61 -11.92 -14.05
N LYS A 6 -4.51 -10.68 -13.56
CA LYS A 6 -3.48 -9.71 -13.99
C LYS A 6 -2.48 -9.37 -12.88
N ALA A 7 -2.75 -9.81 -11.65
CA ALA A 7 -1.97 -9.44 -10.50
C ALA A 7 -0.56 -10.02 -10.57
N VAL A 8 0.44 -9.16 -10.35
CA VAL A 8 1.86 -9.54 -10.29
C VAL A 8 2.36 -9.49 -8.86
N GLY A 9 3.18 -10.45 -8.47
CA GLY A 9 3.62 -10.62 -7.08
C GLY A 9 4.85 -11.52 -7.00
N ASP A 10 5.30 -11.82 -5.79
CA ASP A 10 6.45 -12.70 -5.59
C ASP A 10 5.99 -14.15 -5.79
N SER A 11 6.53 -14.82 -6.81
CA SER A 11 6.16 -16.18 -7.18
C SER A 11 6.42 -17.20 -6.07
N ARG A 12 7.26 -16.87 -5.08
CA ARG A 12 7.53 -17.71 -3.91
C ARG A 12 6.40 -17.72 -2.89
N VAL A 13 5.45 -16.77 -2.97
CA VAL A 13 4.28 -16.73 -2.08
C VAL A 13 3.28 -17.81 -2.52
N PRO A 14 2.93 -18.77 -1.65
CA PRO A 14 1.93 -19.80 -1.95
C PRO A 14 0.56 -19.19 -2.25
N THR A 15 -0.21 -19.80 -3.16
CA THR A 15 -1.53 -19.25 -3.57
C THR A 15 -2.50 -19.06 -2.40
N ALA A 16 -2.44 -19.92 -1.38
CA ALA A 16 -3.27 -19.83 -0.18
C ALA A 16 -2.99 -18.60 0.68
N ASP A 17 -1.81 -17.98 0.52
CA ASP A 17 -1.37 -16.84 1.33
C ASP A 17 -1.40 -15.53 0.53
N ARG A 18 -1.85 -15.57 -0.72
CA ARG A 18 -1.92 -14.40 -1.60
C ARG A 18 -3.17 -13.56 -1.31
N LEU A 19 -2.94 -12.31 -0.97
CA LEU A 19 -3.93 -11.24 -0.94
C LEU A 19 -3.77 -10.39 -2.19
N TYR A 20 -4.86 -10.10 -2.90
CA TYR A 20 -4.83 -9.42 -4.18
C TYR A 20 -5.39 -8.01 -4.02
N PHE A 21 -4.64 -7.00 -4.48
CA PHE A 21 -5.05 -5.61 -4.37
C PHE A 21 -4.78 -4.86 -5.67
N LEU A 22 -5.58 -3.83 -5.95
CA LEU A 22 -5.26 -2.84 -6.96
C LEU A 22 -4.51 -1.67 -6.29
N ILE A 23 -3.23 -1.49 -6.61
CA ILE A 23 -2.41 -0.46 -5.97
C ILE A 23 -2.36 0.79 -6.83
N HIS A 24 -2.87 1.90 -6.32
CA HIS A 24 -2.80 3.22 -6.95
C HIS A 24 -1.47 3.91 -6.60
N PRO A 25 -0.79 4.55 -7.56
CA PRO A 25 0.40 5.33 -7.28
C PRO A 25 0.08 6.62 -6.52
N PRO A 26 1.09 7.22 -5.85
CA PRO A 26 0.96 8.51 -5.17
C PRO A 26 0.68 9.62 -6.18
N LEU A 27 -0.15 10.57 -5.78
CA LEU A 27 -0.42 11.77 -6.57
C LEU A 27 0.61 12.86 -6.27
N THR A 28 1.15 12.90 -5.05
CA THR A 28 2.14 13.92 -4.64
C THR A 28 3.45 13.83 -5.40
N LYS A 29 3.86 12.61 -5.78
CA LYS A 29 5.06 12.35 -6.58
C LYS A 29 4.69 11.42 -7.73
N PRO A 30 4.54 11.94 -8.97
CA PRO A 30 4.13 11.12 -10.09
C PRO A 30 5.13 10.00 -10.33
N SER A 31 4.61 8.78 -10.38
CA SER A 31 5.37 7.59 -10.74
C SER A 31 5.49 7.50 -12.27
N PRO A 32 6.61 7.00 -12.82
CA PRO A 32 6.70 6.70 -14.25
C PRO A 32 5.63 5.71 -14.76
N ALA A 33 5.00 4.95 -13.86
CA ALA A 33 3.94 4.01 -14.20
C ALA A 33 2.59 4.70 -14.41
N ASN A 34 2.32 5.86 -13.78
CA ASN A 34 1.09 6.68 -13.78
C ASN A 34 -0.28 5.96 -13.67
N GLU A 35 -0.30 4.64 -13.63
CA GLU A 35 -1.50 3.80 -13.64
C GLU A 35 -1.47 2.84 -12.44
N SER A 36 -2.66 2.54 -11.93
CA SER A 36 -2.81 1.54 -10.87
C SER A 36 -2.44 0.15 -11.36
N ARG A 37 -1.85 -0.65 -10.48
CA ARG A 37 -1.37 -2.00 -10.82
C ARG A 37 -2.00 -3.05 -9.93
N PRO A 38 -2.56 -4.13 -10.52
CA PRO A 38 -2.97 -5.28 -9.73
C PRO A 38 -1.73 -5.99 -9.20
N ILE A 39 -1.63 -6.15 -7.90
CA ILE A 39 -0.50 -6.77 -7.21
C ILE A 39 -1.03 -7.79 -6.21
N TYR A 40 -0.33 -8.91 -6.06
CA TYR A 40 -0.59 -9.81 -4.92
C TYR A 40 0.56 -9.76 -3.92
N LEU A 41 0.18 -9.75 -2.65
CA LEU A 41 1.05 -9.70 -1.48
C LEU A 41 0.84 -10.96 -0.64
N SER A 42 1.80 -11.30 0.22
CA SER A 42 1.60 -12.37 1.20
C SER A 42 0.93 -11.81 2.44
N LYS A 43 -0.06 -12.53 2.98
CA LYS A 43 -0.69 -12.22 4.26
C LYS A 43 0.30 -12.18 5.42
N ASP A 44 1.42 -12.90 5.34
CA ASP A 44 2.43 -12.99 6.41
C ASP A 44 3.53 -11.92 6.29
N TRP A 45 3.42 -11.01 5.32
CA TRP A 45 4.38 -9.90 5.21
C TRP A 45 4.05 -8.80 6.19
N SER A 46 5.10 -8.15 6.70
CA SER A 46 4.93 -6.88 7.42
C SER A 46 4.45 -5.78 6.46
N ILE A 47 3.77 -4.77 7.00
CA ILE A 47 3.30 -3.61 6.23
C ILE A 47 4.47 -2.88 5.55
N GLY A 48 5.63 -2.79 6.21
CA GLY A 48 6.88 -2.28 5.65
C GLY A 48 7.29 -3.03 4.39
N LYS A 49 7.37 -4.35 4.47
CA LYS A 49 7.74 -5.20 3.33
C LYS A 49 6.72 -5.11 2.19
N ALA A 50 5.42 -5.09 2.52
CA ALA A 50 4.36 -4.91 1.55
C ALA A 50 4.47 -3.55 0.82
N THR A 51 4.67 -2.47 1.57
CA THR A 51 4.84 -1.11 1.04
C THR A 51 6.06 -1.01 0.13
N ASP A 52 7.20 -1.54 0.57
CA ASP A 52 8.45 -1.56 -0.21
C ASP A 52 8.27 -2.33 -1.52
N TYR A 53 7.56 -3.45 -1.47
CA TYR A 53 7.28 -4.28 -2.64
C TYR A 53 6.39 -3.53 -3.64
N CYS A 54 5.29 -2.93 -3.17
CA CYS A 54 4.40 -2.11 -3.99
C CYS A 54 5.14 -0.93 -4.63
N ALA A 55 5.96 -0.21 -3.85
CA ALA A 55 6.77 0.91 -4.33
C ALA A 55 7.71 0.49 -5.47
N LYS A 56 8.41 -0.63 -5.31
CA LYS A 56 9.27 -1.20 -6.37
C LYS A 56 8.49 -1.55 -7.64
N ARG A 57 7.29 -2.13 -7.49
CA ARG A 57 6.44 -2.51 -8.64
C ARG A 57 5.85 -1.33 -9.37
N LEU A 58 5.59 -0.24 -8.66
CA LEU A 58 5.14 1.03 -9.21
C LEU A 58 6.31 1.96 -9.58
N LYS A 59 7.57 1.53 -9.44
CA LYS A 59 8.75 2.38 -9.70
C LYS A 59 8.73 3.71 -8.92
N ILE A 60 8.23 3.68 -7.68
CA ILE A 60 8.21 4.81 -6.77
C ILE A 60 9.53 4.81 -5.99
N ASP A 61 10.17 5.97 -5.88
CA ASP A 61 11.35 6.13 -5.04
C ASP A 61 10.94 6.18 -3.56
N ASN A 62 11.17 5.08 -2.85
CA ASN A 62 10.84 4.94 -1.44
C ASN A 62 12.05 5.31 -0.57
N GLN A 63 11.95 6.46 0.07
CA GLN A 63 12.98 7.04 0.93
C GLN A 63 12.63 6.89 2.43
N ASN A 64 11.85 5.87 2.79
CA ASN A 64 11.45 5.64 4.18
C ASN A 64 12.62 5.48 5.16
N ASN A 65 13.80 5.11 4.69
CA ASN A 65 15.04 4.99 5.46
C ASN A 65 15.77 6.32 5.72
N GLN A 66 15.46 7.39 4.98
CA GLN A 66 16.09 8.70 5.17
C GLN A 66 15.41 9.47 6.32
N LEU A 67 16.20 10.22 7.10
CA LEU A 67 15.70 11.08 8.17
C LEU A 67 15.02 12.32 7.56
N ASP A 68 13.93 12.79 8.19
CA ASP A 68 13.17 13.99 7.80
C ASP A 68 12.57 14.00 6.38
N SER A 69 12.47 12.81 5.76
CA SER A 69 11.89 12.65 4.41
C SER A 69 10.43 12.21 4.52
N PRO A 70 9.57 12.60 3.54
CA PRO A 70 8.20 12.12 3.46
C PRO A 70 8.16 10.59 3.48
N LYS A 71 7.25 10.05 4.28
CA LYS A 71 7.11 8.62 4.50
C LYS A 71 6.01 8.06 3.61
N LEU A 72 6.35 7.02 2.86
CA LEU A 72 5.42 6.29 2.02
C LEU A 72 4.59 5.33 2.88
N ARG A 73 3.27 5.41 2.73
CA ARG A 73 2.30 4.62 3.49
C ARG A 73 1.19 4.09 2.60
N LEU A 74 0.48 3.08 3.12
CA LEU A 74 -0.66 2.44 2.49
C LEU A 74 -1.96 3.00 3.05
N PHE A 75 -2.87 3.37 2.16
CA PHE A 75 -4.20 3.85 2.47
C PHE A 75 -5.25 2.97 1.81
N VAL A 76 -6.42 2.85 2.43
CA VAL A 76 -7.58 2.18 1.83
C VAL A 76 -8.23 3.16 0.86
N GLN A 77 -8.40 2.76 -0.40
CA GLN A 77 -8.94 3.67 -1.43
C GLN A 77 -10.40 4.05 -1.17
N GLU A 78 -11.20 3.15 -0.60
CA GLU A 78 -12.63 3.38 -0.34
C GLU A 78 -12.85 4.41 0.78
N THR A 79 -12.13 4.30 1.88
CA THR A 79 -12.31 5.16 3.05
C THR A 79 -11.31 6.33 3.11
N GLY A 80 -10.23 6.25 2.33
CA GLY A 80 -9.10 7.17 2.40
C GLY A 80 -8.25 7.00 3.65
N GLU A 81 -8.50 5.98 4.48
CA GLU A 81 -7.83 5.83 5.78
C GLU A 81 -6.44 5.21 5.66
N LEU A 82 -5.52 5.69 6.51
CA LEU A 82 -4.23 5.05 6.69
C LEU A 82 -4.43 3.65 7.26
N LEU A 83 -3.82 2.65 6.62
CA LEU A 83 -3.91 1.26 7.06
C LEU A 83 -3.33 1.06 8.47
N THR A 84 -2.12 1.54 8.69
CA THR A 84 -1.47 1.59 10.01
C THR A 84 -0.23 2.47 9.98
N HIS A 85 0.15 2.99 11.15
CA HIS A 85 1.45 3.64 11.38
C HIS A 85 2.58 2.63 11.61
N ASP A 86 2.23 1.45 12.10
CA ASP A 86 3.19 0.40 12.43
C ASP A 86 3.57 -0.42 11.20
N MET A 87 4.82 -0.26 10.77
CA MET A 87 5.35 -0.97 9.60
C MET A 87 5.76 -2.41 9.91
N ASP A 88 5.86 -2.80 11.18
CA ASP A 88 6.25 -4.16 11.59
C ASP A 88 5.04 -5.09 11.75
N SER A 89 3.83 -4.51 11.89
CA SER A 89 2.57 -5.24 11.89
C SER A 89 2.38 -6.10 10.63
N ILE A 90 1.70 -7.24 10.79
CA ILE A 90 1.46 -8.21 9.72
C ILE A 90 0.24 -7.81 8.89
N LEU A 91 0.39 -7.80 7.56
CA LEU A 91 -0.66 -7.40 6.62
C LEU A 91 -1.94 -8.22 6.79
N GLY A 92 -1.81 -9.53 7.00
CA GLY A 92 -2.92 -10.45 7.18
C GLY A 92 -3.80 -10.15 8.39
N SER A 93 -3.27 -9.47 9.41
CA SER A 93 -4.03 -9.10 10.61
C SER A 93 -5.08 -8.02 10.35
N PHE A 94 -4.89 -7.21 9.31
CA PHE A 94 -5.85 -6.17 8.92
C PHE A 94 -6.94 -6.67 7.96
N VAL A 95 -6.78 -7.90 7.45
CA VAL A 95 -7.74 -8.49 6.51
C VAL A 95 -9.03 -8.84 7.25
N ASN A 96 -10.17 -8.44 6.69
CA ASN A 96 -11.52 -8.48 7.27
C ASN A 96 -11.80 -7.48 8.39
N ASP A 97 -10.83 -6.65 8.79
CA ASP A 97 -11.03 -5.54 9.72
C ASP A 97 -11.03 -4.21 8.97
N CYS A 98 -9.90 -3.91 8.29
CA CYS A 98 -9.72 -2.66 7.56
C CYS A 98 -9.61 -2.84 6.04
N ILE A 99 -9.23 -4.04 5.57
CA ILE A 99 -9.02 -4.34 4.14
C ILE A 99 -9.60 -5.70 3.75
N ILE A 100 -10.05 -5.85 2.50
CA ILE A 100 -10.59 -7.10 1.96
C ILE A 100 -9.77 -7.55 0.74
N ASP A 101 -9.62 -8.87 0.55
CA ASP A 101 -8.99 -9.43 -0.66
C ASP A 101 -9.79 -9.03 -1.92
N GLY A 102 -9.15 -8.28 -2.80
CA GLY A 102 -9.73 -7.72 -4.01
C GLY A 102 -9.92 -6.21 -3.98
N ASP A 103 -9.65 -5.55 -2.86
CA ASP A 103 -9.80 -4.10 -2.70
C ASP A 103 -8.70 -3.30 -3.41
N SER A 104 -8.93 -1.99 -3.49
CA SER A 104 -7.96 -1.02 -3.95
C SER A 104 -7.27 -0.36 -2.76
N LEU A 105 -5.94 -0.29 -2.83
CA LEU A 105 -5.11 0.44 -1.89
C LEU A 105 -4.37 1.56 -2.62
N VAL A 106 -4.07 2.63 -1.89
CA VAL A 106 -3.34 3.78 -2.39
C VAL A 106 -1.98 3.85 -1.70
N LEU A 107 -0.91 3.97 -2.48
CA LEU A 107 0.38 4.38 -1.96
C LEU A 107 0.42 5.91 -1.95
N GLU A 108 0.64 6.53 -0.79
CA GLU A 108 0.84 7.99 -0.72
C GLU A 108 1.92 8.38 0.29
N PHE A 109 2.63 9.47 -0.01
CA PHE A 109 3.58 10.10 0.87
C PHE A 109 2.87 10.97 1.89
N ILE A 110 3.24 10.79 3.15
CA ILE A 110 2.86 11.68 4.25
C ILE A 110 4.09 12.38 4.78
N ASP A 111 3.90 13.59 5.31
CA ASP A 111 4.98 14.31 5.95
C ASP A 111 5.51 13.54 7.16
N PHE A 112 6.82 13.65 7.39
CA PHE A 112 7.49 12.97 8.49
C PHE A 112 6.88 13.31 9.86
N GLU A 113 6.48 14.57 10.06
CA GLU A 113 5.84 15.03 11.28
C GLU A 113 4.47 14.37 11.50
N ILE A 114 3.70 14.16 10.42
CA ILE A 114 2.41 13.46 10.47
C ILE A 114 2.63 11.97 10.74
N ALA A 115 3.65 11.37 10.10
CA ALA A 115 4.01 9.96 10.30
C ALA A 115 4.47 9.64 11.73
N LYS A 116 4.98 10.65 12.46
CA LYS A 116 5.33 10.54 13.88
C LYS A 116 4.12 10.59 14.80
N GLN A 117 3.00 11.16 14.36
CA GLN A 117 1.80 11.29 15.16
C GLN A 117 0.95 10.02 15.01
N CYS A 118 0.61 9.37 16.12
CA CYS A 118 -0.32 8.22 16.15
C CYS A 118 -1.80 8.62 15.94
N GLY A 119 -2.06 9.67 15.14
CA GLY A 119 -3.42 10.15 14.86
C GLY A 119 -4.05 9.47 13.65
N SER A 120 -5.37 9.65 13.48
CA SER A 120 -6.06 9.23 12.27
C SER A 120 -5.61 10.09 11.09
N VAL A 121 -4.89 9.49 10.15
CA VAL A 121 -4.49 10.14 8.89
C VAL A 121 -5.41 9.64 7.79
N ARG A 122 -5.97 10.57 7.01
CA ARG A 122 -6.83 10.25 5.87
C ARG A 122 -6.42 11.06 4.65
N ILE A 123 -6.48 10.43 3.48
CA ILE A 123 -6.37 11.06 2.17
C ILE A 123 -7.76 11.20 1.55
N ASP A 124 -7.88 12.09 0.58
CA ASP A 124 -9.12 12.28 -0.18
C ASP A 124 -9.26 11.16 -1.23
N PRO A 125 -10.18 10.19 -1.05
CA PRO A 125 -10.30 9.02 -1.91
C PRO A 125 -10.80 9.36 -3.32
N ASP A 126 -11.55 10.45 -3.47
CA ASP A 126 -12.12 10.86 -4.77
C ASP A 126 -11.05 11.28 -5.78
N LYS A 127 -9.84 11.61 -5.30
CA LYS A 127 -8.70 11.93 -6.17
C LYS A 127 -8.10 10.70 -6.87
N TYR A 128 -8.45 9.50 -6.44
CA TYR A 128 -7.89 8.23 -6.92
C TYR A 128 -8.90 7.38 -7.71
N ASN A 129 -10.12 7.89 -7.90
CA ASN A 129 -11.19 7.29 -8.72
C ASN A 129 -11.06 7.59 -10.21
#